data_AF-A0A6N9C558-F1
#
_entry.id   AF-A0A6N9C558-F1
#
_cell.length_a   1.000
_cell.length_b   1.000
_cell.length_c   1.000
_cell.angle_alpha   90.00
_cell.angle_beta   90.00
_cell.angle_gamma   90.00
#
_symmetry.space_group_name_H-M   'P 1'
#
loop_
_entity.id
_entity.type
_entity.pdbx_description
1 polymer ?
#
loop_
_entity_poly.entity_id
_entity_poly.type
_entity_poly.pdbx_seq_one_letter_code
_entity_poly.pdbx_strand_id
1 'polypeptide(L)' 'MFQHLYGDVYYWTERHGQPETTYDWNSCAIRIDRANVFALVDPLPLTDAEIRQIEEIGTPTHILLTCNWHLREGE' A
#
# COMPACT_ATOMS: atom_id res chain seq x y z
N MET A 1 2.87 -8.72 3.37
CA MET A 1 1.63 -9.35 3.86
C MET A 1 0.57 -8.27 4.02
N PHE A 2 -0.43 -8.31 3.15
CA PHE A 2 -1.59 -7.42 3.19
C PHE A 2 -2.55 -7.80 4.32
N GLN A 3 -2.94 -6.81 5.11
CA GLN A 3 -3.72 -6.98 6.34
C GLN A 3 -4.78 -5.89 6.45
N HIS A 4 -5.94 -6.26 6.98
CA HIS A 4 -6.94 -5.30 7.45
C HIS A 4 -6.46 -4.66 8.75
N LEU A 5 -6.57 -3.33 8.85
CA LEU A 5 -6.15 -2.58 10.05
C LEU A 5 -7.37 -2.16 10.88
N TYR A 6 -8.23 -1.30 10.33
CA TYR A 6 -9.49 -0.87 10.95
C TYR A 6 -10.40 -0.26 9.88
N GLY A 7 -11.72 -0.36 10.07
CA GLY A 7 -12.70 0.22 9.14
C GLY A 7 -12.44 -0.21 7.69
N ASP A 8 -12.23 0.75 6.80
CA ASP A 8 -11.92 0.53 5.39
C ASP A 8 -10.43 0.78 5.07
N VAL A 9 -9.55 0.55 6.06
CA VAL A 9 -8.11 0.73 5.98
C VAL A 9 -7.39 -0.61 6.04
N TYR A 10 -6.49 -0.81 5.09
CA TYR A 10 -5.65 -1.98 4.95
C TYR A 10 -4.20 -1.54 4.81
N TYR A 11 -3.26 -2.39 5.19
CA TYR A 11 -1.84 -2.07 5.12
C TYR A 11 -1.00 -3.29 4.75
N TRP A 12 0.18 -3.04 4.20
CA TRP A 12 1.22 -4.04 4.02
C TRP A 12 2.59 -3.40 4.23
N THR A 13 3.54 -4.25 4.61
CA THR A 13 4.86 -3.82 5.06
C THR A 13 5.94 -4.65 4.40
N GLU A 14 7.04 -4.01 4.03
CA GLU A 14 8.29 -4.63 3.61
C GLU A 14 9.40 -4.22 4.58
N ARG A 15 10.25 -5.17 4.97
CA ARG A 15 11.36 -4.92 5.88
C ARG A 15 12.62 -4.59 5.09
N HIS A 16 13.17 -3.42 5.31
CA HIS A 16 14.37 -2.92 4.65
C HIS A 16 15.53 -2.74 5.63
N GLY A 17 16.71 -2.46 5.08
CA GLY A 17 17.94 -2.18 5.81
C GLY A 17 18.88 -3.38 5.94
N GLN A 18 20.00 -3.15 6.60
CA GLN A 18 20.98 -4.19 6.94
C GLN A 18 20.52 -4.94 8.21
N PRO A 19 21.00 -6.17 8.46
CA PRO A 19 20.56 -6.98 9.61
C PRO A 19 20.61 -6.27 10.96
N GLU A 20 21.57 -5.37 11.16
CA GLU A 20 21.77 -4.62 12.40
C GLU A 20 20.90 -3.35 12.50
N THR A 21 20.35 -2.87 11.38
CA THR A 21 19.55 -1.64 11.29
C THR A 21 18.39 -1.85 10.32
N THR A 22 17.45 -2.71 10.72
CA THR A 22 16.24 -2.94 9.93
C THR A 22 15.14 -1.96 10.29
N TYR A 23 14.36 -1.54 9.29
CA TYR A 23 13.20 -0.69 9.45
C TYR A 23 12.10 -1.10 8.46
N ASP A 24 10.87 -0.76 8.79
CA ASP A 24 9.69 -1.15 8.03
C ASP A 24 9.26 -0.01 7.09
N TRP A 25 9.12 -0.33 5.81
CA TRP A 25 8.38 0.50 4.87
C TRP A 25 6.94 0.04 4.85
N ASN A 26 6.01 0.99 4.90
CA ASN A 26 4.59 0.72 5.04
C ASN A 26 3.82 1.35 3.89
N SER A 27 2.86 0.62 3.39
CA SER A 27 1.87 1.08 2.42
C SER A 27 0.49 0.86 2.97
N CYS A 28 -0.46 1.67 2.50
CA CYS A 28 -1.85 1.56 2.90
C CYS A 28 -2.76 1.49 1.68
N ALA A 29 -3.88 0.80 1.83
CA ALA A 29 -5.02 0.93 0.94
C ALA A 29 -6.20 1.48 1.75
N ILE A 30 -6.87 2.51 1.22
CA ILE A 30 -7.97 3.21 1.91
C ILE A 30 -9.16 3.26 0.97
N ARG A 31 -10.29 2.70 1.41
CA ARG A 31 -11.57 2.79 0.70
C ARG A 31 -12.47 3.83 1.34
N ILE A 32 -13.07 4.67 0.50
CA ILE A 32 -13.98 5.75 0.90
C ILE A 32 -15.24 5.63 0.03
N ASP A 33 -16.22 4.84 0.50
CA ASP A 33 -17.41 4.49 -0.28
C ASP A 33 -18.20 5.69 -0.78
N ARG A 34 -18.41 6.71 0.07
CA ARG A 34 -19.19 7.91 -0.29
C ARG A 34 -18.56 8.72 -1.43
N ALA A 35 -17.26 8.59 -1.63
CA ALA A 35 -16.51 9.26 -2.68
C ALA A 35 -16.20 8.33 -3.87
N ASN A 36 -16.58 7.04 -3.79
CA ASN A 36 -16.16 6.01 -4.73
C ASN A 36 -14.64 5.99 -4.96
N VAL A 37 -13.87 6.20 -3.89
CA VAL A 37 -12.41 6.20 -3.92
C VAL A 37 -11.90 4.91 -3.30
N PHE A 38 -10.98 4.26 -4.00
CA PHE A 38 -10.11 3.24 -3.42
C PHE A 38 -8.67 3.61 -3.76
N ALA A 39 -7.93 4.11 -2.77
CA ALA A 39 -6.61 4.68 -2.98
C ALA A 39 -5.53 3.75 -2.41
N LEU A 40 -4.47 3.52 -3.19
CA LEU A 40 -3.21 2.96 -2.70
C LEU A 40 -2.29 4.12 -2.33
N VAL A 41 -1.79 4.12 -1.10
CA VAL A 41 -0.89 5.14 -0.56
C VAL A 41 0.50 4.55 -0.47
N ASP A 42 1.46 5.20 -1.12
CA ASP A 42 2.87 4.82 -1.16
C ASP A 42 3.09 3.32 -1.44
N PRO A 43 2.52 2.76 -2.54
CA PRO A 43 2.44 1.32 -2.71
C PRO A 43 3.81 0.66 -2.97
N LEU A 44 4.24 -0.14 -2.00
CA LEU A 44 5.35 -1.09 -2.14
C LEU A 44 4.99 -2.16 -3.18
N PRO A 45 5.99 -2.87 -3.73
CA PRO A 45 5.74 -4.03 -4.58
C PRO A 45 4.76 -5.00 -3.92
N LEU A 46 3.75 -5.41 -4.69
CA LEU A 46 2.76 -6.39 -4.27
C LEU A 46 3.08 -7.72 -4.93
N THR A 47 2.89 -8.81 -4.18
CA THR A 47 2.85 -10.15 -4.76
C THR A 47 1.53 -10.40 -5.49
N ASP A 48 1.48 -11.37 -6.41
CA ASP A 48 0.24 -11.75 -7.10
C ASP A 48 -0.89 -12.11 -6.13
N ALA A 49 -0.56 -12.68 -4.98
CA ALA A 49 -1.53 -13.02 -3.94
C ALA A 49 -2.13 -11.75 -3.30
N GLU A 50 -1.31 -10.75 -3.01
CA GLU A 50 -1.76 -9.48 -2.43
C GLU A 50 -2.54 -8.64 -3.45
N ILE A 51 -2.18 -8.71 -4.74
CA ILE A 51 -2.95 -8.09 -5.82
C ILE A 51 -4.38 -8.66 -5.83
N ARG A 52 -4.54 -9.98 -5.78
CA ARG A 52 -5.88 -10.61 -5.74
C ARG A 52 -6.68 -10.19 -4.52
N GLN A 53 -6.05 -10.10 -3.35
CA GLN A 53 -6.71 -9.63 -2.13
C GLN A 53 -7.19 -8.18 -2.24
N ILE A 54 -6.41 -7.31 -2.90
CA ILE A 54 -6.81 -5.93 -3.18
C ILE A 54 -7.98 -5.91 -4.16
N GLU A 55 -7.93 -6.71 -5.23
CA GLU A 55 -8.99 -6.79 -6.24
C GLU A 55 -10.32 -7.33 -5.67
N GLU A 56 -10.27 -8.22 -4.67
CA GLU A 56 -11.46 -8.68 -3.92
C GLU A 56 -12.14 -7.56 -3.13
N ILE A 57 -11.38 -6.56 -2.67
CA ILE A 57 -11.94 -5.35 -2.04
C ILE A 57 -12.52 -4.46 -3.12
N GLY A 58 -11.79 -4.24 -4.21
CA GLY A 58 -12.25 -3.49 -5.37
C GLY A 58 -11.10 -3.04 -6.26
N THR A 59 -11.41 -2.42 -7.40
CA THR A 59 -10.36 -1.87 -8.27
C THR A 59 -9.86 -0.53 -7.71
N PRO A 60 -8.55 -0.38 -7.42
CA PRO A 60 -8.00 0.91 -7.01
C PRO A 60 -8.26 1.99 -8.07
N THR A 61 -8.72 3.15 -7.64
CA THR A 61 -8.99 4.30 -8.50
C THR A 61 -7.89 5.35 -8.45
N HIS A 62 -7.06 5.33 -7.40
CA HIS A 62 -6.01 6.32 -7.17
C HIS A 62 -4.73 5.67 -6.63
N ILE A 63 -3.58 6.27 -6.98
CA ILE A 63 -2.30 6.08 -6.30
C ILE A 63 -1.90 7.43 -5.74
N LEU A 64 -1.58 7.48 -4.45
CA LEU A 64 -1.18 8.68 -3.74
C LEU A 64 0.24 8.49 -3.22
N LEU A 65 1.14 9.37 -3.64
CA LEU A 65 2.52 9.39 -3.18
C LEU A 65 2.71 10.57 -2.24
N THR A 66 3.15 10.30 -1.02
CA THR A 66 3.31 11.33 0.03
C THR A 66 4.60 12.14 -0.14
N CYS A 67 5.60 11.58 -0.81
CA CYS A 67 6.85 12.25 -1.13
C CYS A 67 7.48 11.68 -2.41
N ASN A 68 8.49 12.39 -2.95
CA ASN A 68 9.15 12.00 -4.20
C ASN A 68 9.95 10.70 -4.08
N TRP A 69 10.37 10.31 -2.87
CA TRP A 69 11.13 9.07 -2.65
C TRP A 69 10.33 7.79 -2.93
N HIS A 70 9.00 7.87 -3.02
CA HIS A 70 8.14 6.74 -3.36
C HIS A 70 7.83 6.65 -4.86
N LEU A 71 8.35 7.57 -5.67
CA LEU A 71 8.32 7.42 -7.12
C LEU A 71 9.34 6.35 -7.52
N ARG A 72 8.89 5.31 -8.24
CA ARG A 72 9.78 4.24 -8.73
C ARG A 72 10.84 4.71 -9.74
N GLU A 73 10.65 5.91 -10.30
CA GLU A 73 11.62 6.62 -11.17
C GLU A 73 12.15 7.90 -10.50
N GLY A 74 11.92 8.08 -9.20
CA GLY A 74 12.36 9.21 -8.41
C GLY A 74 13.78 9.05 -7.87
N GLU A 75 14.73 8.68 -8.75
CA GLU A 75 16.18 8.99 -8.74
C GLU A 75 16.82 8.48 -10.04
#